data_AF-A0A1G3P523-F1
#
_entry.id   AF-A0A1G3P523-F1
#
_cell.length_a   1.000
_cell.length_b   1.000
_cell.length_c   1.000
_cell.angle_alpha   90.00
_cell.angle_beta   90.00
_cell.angle_gamma   90.00
#
_symmetry.space_group_name_H-M   'P 1'
#
loop_
_entity.id
_entity.type
_entity.pdbx_description
1 polymer ?
#
loop_
_entity_poly.entity_id
_entity_poly.type
_entity_poly.pdbx_seq_one_letter_code
_entity_poly.pdbx_strand_id
1 'polypeptide(L)' 'MSQIKDVKNKNKNEEGEVSIFTVLGVVIICFAGLPFLYGLKMMNLQTIMYSSISIFVGIIFMVTGSFIQKKKSS' A
#
# COMPACT_ATOMS: atom_id res chain seq x y z
N MET A 1 -8.69 -38.64 18.43
CA MET A 1 -7.83 -37.54 18.93
C MET A 1 -7.10 -36.75 17.83
N SER A 2 -7.47 -36.89 16.53
CA SER A 2 -6.75 -36.21 15.42
C SER A 2 -7.47 -35.02 14.79
N GLN A 3 -8.72 -34.71 15.16
CA GLN A 3 -9.48 -33.64 14.49
C GLN A 3 -9.22 -32.23 15.05
N ILE A 4 -8.59 -32.09 16.22
CA ILE A 4 -8.35 -30.76 16.83
C ILE A 4 -7.10 -30.08 16.24
N LYS A 5 -6.18 -30.85 15.63
CA LYS A 5 -4.97 -30.28 15.02
C LYS A 5 -5.22 -29.61 13.66
N ASP A 6 -6.21 -30.05 12.90
CA ASP A 6 -6.53 -29.47 11.59
C ASP A 6 -7.34 -28.16 11.66
N VAL A 7 -8.08 -27.93 12.75
CA VAL A 7 -8.80 -26.64 12.94
C VAL A 7 -7.85 -25.51 13.31
N LYS A 8 -6.72 -25.82 13.96
CA LYS A 8 -5.74 -24.82 14.40
C LYS A 8 -4.77 -24.38 13.29
N ASN A 9 -4.73 -25.10 12.17
CA ASN A 9 -3.82 -24.80 11.05
C ASN A 9 -4.48 -24.01 9.91
N LYS A 10 -5.80 -23.77 9.97
CA LYS A 10 -6.49 -22.87 9.02
C LYS A 10 -6.40 -21.39 9.39
N ASN A 11 -6.09 -21.07 10.65
CA ASN A 11 -6.20 -19.69 11.16
C ASN A 11 -4.90 -18.87 11.12
N LYS A 12 -3.81 -19.41 10.56
CA LYS A 12 -2.52 -18.69 10.45
C LYS A 12 -2.22 -18.16 9.05
N ASN A 13 -3.13 -18.37 8.10
CA ASN A 13 -2.89 -18.01 6.70
C ASN A 13 -3.71 -16.78 6.24
N GLU A 14 -4.44 -16.13 7.15
CA GLU A 14 -5.25 -14.92 6.86
C GLU A 14 -4.70 -13.65 7.52
N GLU A 15 -3.69 -13.74 8.40
CA GLU A 15 -3.17 -12.56 9.12
C GLU A 15 -2.13 -11.74 8.34
N GLY A 16 -1.79 -12.14 7.11
CA GLY A 16 -0.65 -11.55 6.37
C GLY A 16 -0.88 -11.22 4.90
N GLU A 17 -2.11 -11.30 4.39
CA GLU A 17 -2.37 -11.01 2.98
C GLU A 17 -2.42 -9.50 2.76
N VAL A 18 -1.24 -8.84 2.69
CA VAL A 18 -1.13 -7.43 2.33
C VAL A 18 -1.85 -7.21 1.00
N SER A 19 -2.92 -6.41 1.02
CA SER A 19 -3.71 -6.13 -0.16
C SER A 19 -2.80 -5.63 -1.29
N ILE A 20 -2.97 -6.17 -2.50
CA ILE A 20 -2.16 -5.77 -3.65
C ILE A 20 -2.26 -4.26 -3.93
N PHE A 21 -3.40 -3.65 -3.60
CA PHE A 21 -3.61 -2.21 -3.66
C PHE A 21 -2.69 -1.45 -2.69
N THR A 22 -2.45 -1.98 -1.49
CA THR A 22 -1.52 -1.39 -0.52
C THR A 22 -0.09 -1.48 -1.03
N VAL A 23 0.32 -2.62 -1.61
CA VAL A 23 1.66 -2.79 -2.21
C VAL A 23 1.87 -1.81 -3.36
N LEU A 24 0.90 -1.71 -4.26
CA LEU A 24 0.93 -0.74 -5.37
C LEU A 24 1.04 0.71 -4.86
N GLY A 25 0.28 1.06 -3.81
CA GLY A 25 0.37 2.37 -3.17
C GLY A 25 1.77 2.69 -2.63
N VAL A 26 2.40 1.74 -1.92
CA VAL A 26 3.80 1.89 -1.43
C VAL A 26 4.75 2.13 -2.59
N VAL A 27 4.68 1.31 -3.64
CA VAL A 27 5.56 1.41 -4.80
C VAL A 27 5.43 2.79 -5.46
N ILE A 28 4.21 3.25 -5.71
CA ILE A 28 3.95 4.57 -6.30
C ILE A 28 4.58 5.69 -5.45
N ILE A 29 4.41 5.65 -4.12
CA ILE A 29 4.97 6.66 -3.22
C ILE A 29 6.51 6.64 -3.26
N CYS A 30 7.12 5.45 -3.22
CA CYS A 30 8.58 5.32 -3.29
C CYS A 30 9.15 5.88 -4.60
N PHE A 31 8.51 5.58 -5.73
CA PHE A 31 8.96 6.09 -7.03
C PHE A 31 8.67 7.58 -7.22
N ALA A 32 7.61 8.13 -6.62
CA ALA A 32 7.29 9.55 -6.69
C ALA A 32 8.11 10.42 -5.72
N GLY A 33 8.62 9.84 -4.62
CA GLY A 33 9.42 10.57 -3.63
C GLY A 33 10.75 11.09 -4.18
N LEU A 34 11.43 10.30 -5.02
CA LEU A 34 12.70 10.71 -5.64
C LEU A 34 12.57 11.93 -6.57
N PRO A 35 11.66 11.95 -7.56
CA PRO A 35 11.44 13.13 -8.40
C PRO A 35 10.87 14.30 -7.61
N PHE A 36 10.12 14.08 -6.52
CA PHE A 36 9.69 15.18 -5.64
C PHE A 36 10.89 15.87 -4.98
N LEU A 37 11.80 15.11 -4.36
CA LEU A 37 13.02 15.66 -3.76
C LEU A 37 13.94 16.32 -4.79
N TYR A 38 14.05 15.71 -5.97
CA TYR A 38 14.81 16.29 -7.08
C TYR A 38 14.18 17.61 -7.57
N GLY A 39 12.86 17.63 -7.73
CA GLY A 39 12.10 18.82 -8.12
C GLY A 39 12.27 19.96 -7.11
N LEU A 40 12.24 19.65 -5.81
CA LEU A 40 12.53 20.60 -4.74
C LEU A 40 13.96 21.16 -4.84
N LYS A 41 14.96 20.30 -5.04
CA LYS A 41 16.36 20.72 -5.17
C LYS A 41 16.58 21.64 -6.39
N MET A 42 15.93 21.34 -7.51
CA MET A 42 16.06 22.11 -8.76
C MET A 42 15.08 23.30 -8.84
N MET A 43 14.24 23.53 -7.83
CA MET A 43 13.11 24.48 -7.87
C MET A 43 12.21 24.31 -9.10
N ASN A 44 12.05 23.07 -9.59
CA ASN A 44 11.20 22.76 -10.73
C ASN A 44 9.77 22.49 -10.27
N LEU A 45 8.93 23.52 -10.35
CA LEU A 45 7.53 23.48 -9.89
C LEU A 45 6.71 22.38 -10.59
N GLN A 46 6.97 22.14 -11.87
CA GLN A 46 6.24 21.14 -12.65
C GLN A 46 6.52 19.74 -12.12
N THR A 47 7.79 19.40 -11.87
CA THR A 47 8.17 18.10 -11.29
C THR A 47 7.60 17.92 -9.88
N ILE A 48 7.61 18.99 -9.06
CA ILE A 48 7.03 18.97 -7.71
C ILE A 48 5.53 18.68 -7.78
N MET A 49 4.80 19.35 -8.67
CA MET A 49 3.35 19.16 -8.81
C MET A 49 2.99 17.75 -9.25
N TYR A 50 3.62 17.22 -10.31
CA TYR A 50 3.34 15.86 -10.78
C TYR A 50 3.68 14.82 -9.71
N SER A 51 4.82 14.97 -9.04
CA SER A 51 5.23 14.04 -7.98
C SER A 51 4.28 14.10 -6.78
N SER A 52 3.80 15.29 -6.41
CA SER A 52 2.79 15.47 -5.35
C SER A 52 1.48 14.75 -5.69
N ILE A 53 1.01 14.86 -6.93
CA ILE A 53 -0.20 14.17 -7.40
C ILE A 53 0.02 12.65 -7.34
N SER A 54 1.17 12.15 -7.80
CA SER A 54 1.48 10.72 -7.74
C SER A 54 1.52 10.19 -6.30
N ILE A 55 2.11 10.94 -5.36
CA ILE A 55 2.10 10.59 -3.92
C ILE A 55 0.65 10.52 -3.41
N PHE A 56 -0.18 11.51 -3.75
CA PHE A 56 -1.59 11.53 -3.35
C PHE A 56 -2.37 10.31 -3.87
N VAL A 57 -2.15 9.94 -5.14
CA VAL A 57 -2.72 8.71 -5.73
C VAL A 57 -2.25 7.48 -4.95
N GLY A 58 -0.96 7.36 -4.66
CA GLY A 58 -0.43 6.25 -3.86
C GLY A 58 -1.07 6.12 -2.46
N ILE A 59 -1.34 7.25 -1.80
CA ILE A 59 -2.06 7.28 -0.52
C ILE A 59 -3.49 6.77 -0.69
N ILE A 60 -4.22 7.17 -1.74
CA ILE A 60 -5.57 6.65 -2.01
C ILE A 60 -5.55 5.13 -2.17
N PHE A 61 -4.56 4.59 -2.87
CA PHE A 61 -4.40 3.14 -3.05
C PHE A 61 -4.15 2.42 -1.72
N MET A 62 -3.32 2.98 -0.82
CA MET A 62 -3.11 2.44 0.52
C MET A 62 -4.39 2.44 1.37
N VAL A 63 -5.12 3.56 1.36
CA VAL A 63 -6.37 3.70 2.12
C VAL A 63 -7.38 2.68 1.59
N THR A 64 -7.57 2.62 0.28
CA THR A 64 -8.48 1.68 -0.38
C THR A 64 -8.10 0.22 -0.09
N GLY A 65 -6.81 -0.11 -0.18
CA GLY A 65 -6.30 -1.43 0.17
C GLY A 65 -6.60 -1.82 1.61
N SER A 66 -6.44 -0.88 2.54
CA SER A 66 -6.76 -1.07 3.97
C SER A 66 -8.26 -1.27 4.20
N PHE A 67 -9.12 -0.53 3.50
CA PHE A 67 -10.57 -0.71 3.57
C PHE A 67 -11.03 -2.07 3.03
N ILE A 68 -10.45 -2.52 1.91
CA ILE A 68 -10.75 -3.84 1.31
C ILE A 68 -10.31 -4.96 2.26
N GLN A 69 -9.13 -4.83 2.84
CA GLN A 69 -8.59 -5.82 3.78
C GLN A 69 -9.44 -5.89 5.06
N LYS A 70 -9.94 -4.75 5.55
CA LYS A 70 -10.87 -4.69 6.68
C LYS A 70 -12.22 -5.33 6.39
N LYS A 71 -12.72 -5.25 5.15
CA LYS A 71 -13.96 -5.94 4.71
C LYS A 71 -13.82 -7.45 4.57
N LYS A 72 -12.62 -7.95 4.24
CA LYS A 72 -12.37 -9.39 4.07
C LYS A 72 -12.17 -10.11 5.42
N SER A 73 -11.80 -9.36 6.46
CA SER A 73 -11.55 -9.87 7.81
C SER A 73 -12.76 -9.80 8.76
N SER A 74 -13.93 -9.36 8.29
CA SER A 74 -15.19 -9.28 9.06
C SER A 74 -16.25 -10.19 8.48
#